data_AF-A0A2K1NMT3-F1
#
_entry.id   AF-A0A2K1NMT3-F1
#
_cell.length_a   1.000
_cell.length_b   1.000
_cell.length_c   1.000
_cell.angle_alpha   90.00
_cell.angle_beta   90.00
_cell.angle_gamma   90.00
#
_symmetry.space_group_name_H-M   'P 1'
#
loop_
_entity.id
_entity.type
_entity.pdbx_description
1 polymer ?
#
loop_
_entity_poly.entity_id
_entity_poly.type
_entity_poly.pdbx_seq_one_letter_code
_entity_poly.pdbx_strand_id
1 'polypeptide(L)'
;MRILRLGHAFPPISRFLDLLGLDEIEKVTFVAFKNEEKLFEDLHRAAKFFGKEDIVKQKADFNFVDRNLLQKVINRFNRKFDTDFLVSKIYNFKDFNDNYDFVWIGDNEFDGSNLLVKKAKKFFKIPVYRSYKVTHFKESKSEKNMLEYSDKLIFPHEEYLNFFSELYQWDLSNKTYFADSDWRYSKTVEWVKNLEVKKLSYFDNTPHVVILTGRAFWYPSDKQTGNRHYYIDIIKDLIKIGAKVHLDTFSIINNRKSKSVDKNNPYLDLAKTGKLIIEPPSKLYPGSKDYSKLKRYDAGILHPKMYEELKKTNYPLYKFHQINIPNRFYEYEIADVVPLLEKNSAYYMEQLINQKGFGIVYSDLEDLKNKLWKLLDRPQDPSSNIKTFKDFSKVLIQKM
;
A
#
# COMPACT_ATOMS: atom_id res chain seq x y z
N MET A 1 -16.97 17.51 -12.70
CA MET A 1 -15.72 16.93 -13.20
C MET A 1 -15.92 15.49 -13.59
N ARG A 2 -15.50 15.14 -14.80
CA ARG A 2 -15.52 13.81 -15.41
C ARG A 2 -14.09 13.30 -15.52
N ILE A 3 -13.79 12.18 -14.88
CA ILE A 3 -12.41 11.64 -14.79
C ILE A 3 -12.31 10.34 -15.58
N LEU A 4 -11.30 10.23 -16.44
CA LEU A 4 -10.92 8.95 -17.05
C LEU A 4 -9.79 8.31 -16.23
N ARG A 5 -10.08 7.25 -15.48
CA ARG A 5 -9.10 6.51 -14.67
C ARG A 5 -8.58 5.30 -15.46
N LEU A 6 -7.27 5.30 -15.77
CA LEU A 6 -6.60 4.22 -16.50
C LEU A 6 -5.60 3.45 -15.63
N GLY A 7 -5.48 2.15 -15.89
CA GLY A 7 -4.47 1.29 -15.28
C GLY A 7 -5.00 0.50 -14.08
N HIS A 8 -4.12 -0.27 -13.44
CA HIS A 8 -4.52 -1.18 -12.37
C HIS A 8 -5.05 -0.42 -11.16
N ALA A 9 -6.18 -0.87 -10.63
CA ALA A 9 -6.73 -0.40 -9.36
C ALA A 9 -6.29 -1.36 -8.25
N PHE A 10 -5.38 -0.91 -7.37
CA PHE A 10 -4.91 -1.71 -6.25
C PHE A 10 -5.92 -1.70 -5.10
N PRO A 11 -6.20 -2.85 -4.45
CA PRO A 11 -7.04 -2.88 -3.25
C PRO A 11 -6.46 -2.06 -2.08
N PRO A 12 -7.32 -1.52 -1.19
CA PRO A 12 -8.78 -1.63 -1.22
C PRO A 12 -9.41 -0.65 -2.23
N ILE A 13 -10.37 -1.13 -3.02
CA ILE A 13 -11.05 -0.34 -4.08
C ILE A 13 -12.12 0.56 -3.47
N SER A 14 -12.67 0.17 -2.31
CA SER A 14 -13.63 0.96 -1.53
C SER A 14 -13.20 2.40 -1.26
N ARG A 15 -11.90 2.70 -1.27
CA ARG A 15 -11.36 4.07 -1.15
C ARG A 15 -11.93 5.04 -2.17
N PHE A 16 -12.26 4.59 -3.39
CA PHE A 16 -12.82 5.46 -4.42
C PHE A 16 -14.22 5.99 -4.08
N LEU A 17 -14.92 5.45 -3.07
CA LEU A 17 -16.16 6.05 -2.58
C LEU A 17 -15.97 7.47 -2.05
N ASP A 18 -14.79 7.81 -1.53
CA ASP A 18 -14.49 9.19 -1.13
C ASP A 18 -14.43 10.12 -2.34
N LEU A 19 -13.85 9.66 -3.46
CA LEU A 19 -13.79 10.44 -4.70
C LEU A 19 -15.18 10.61 -5.31
N LEU A 20 -15.92 9.52 -5.46
CA LEU A 20 -17.28 9.55 -6.02
C LEU A 20 -18.24 10.38 -5.14
N GLY A 21 -17.99 10.42 -3.83
CA GLY A 21 -18.76 11.20 -2.87
C GLY A 21 -18.50 12.71 -2.90
N LEU A 22 -17.56 13.21 -3.70
CA LEU A 22 -17.34 14.65 -3.88
C LEU A 22 -18.38 15.24 -4.84
N ASP A 23 -18.90 16.42 -4.51
CA ASP A 23 -19.93 17.12 -5.29
C ASP A 23 -19.38 17.59 -6.63
N GLU A 24 -18.09 17.92 -6.68
CA GLU A 24 -17.38 18.32 -7.89
C GLU A 24 -17.24 17.17 -8.89
N ILE A 25 -17.41 15.91 -8.46
CA ILE A 25 -17.29 14.73 -9.32
C ILE A 25 -18.67 14.38 -9.89
N GLU A 26 -18.77 14.48 -11.21
CA GLU A 26 -19.93 14.06 -11.99
C GLU A 26 -19.83 12.57 -12.35
N LYS A 27 -18.67 12.16 -12.87
CA LYS A 27 -18.46 10.78 -13.34
C LYS A 27 -16.98 10.39 -13.26
N VAL A 28 -16.72 9.14 -12.91
CA VAL A 28 -15.41 8.49 -13.02
C VAL A 28 -15.56 7.23 -13.87
N THR A 29 -14.90 7.22 -15.01
CA THR A 29 -14.82 6.04 -15.88
C THR A 29 -13.54 5.29 -15.55
N PHE A 30 -13.67 4.10 -14.97
CA PHE A 30 -12.57 3.19 -14.67
C PHE A 30 -12.32 2.28 -15.88
N VAL A 31 -11.10 2.31 -16.40
CA VAL A 31 -10.62 1.37 -17.42
C VAL A 31 -9.63 0.43 -16.76
N ALA A 32 -10.08 -0.78 -16.45
CA ALA A 32 -9.33 -1.82 -15.74
C ALA A 32 -9.25 -3.09 -16.59
N PHE A 33 -8.45 -4.07 -16.18
CA PHE A 33 -8.39 -5.34 -16.89
C PHE A 33 -9.53 -6.29 -16.48
N LYS A 34 -10.00 -7.16 -17.38
CA LYS A 34 -11.08 -8.14 -17.06
C LYS A 34 -10.78 -9.01 -15.83
N ASN A 35 -9.53 -9.39 -15.62
CA ASN A 35 -9.13 -10.17 -14.43
C ASN A 35 -9.19 -9.37 -13.11
N GLU A 36 -9.52 -8.08 -13.17
CA GLU A 36 -9.67 -7.17 -12.01
C GLU A 36 -11.12 -6.85 -11.69
N GLU A 37 -12.08 -7.32 -12.51
CA GLU A 37 -13.51 -7.12 -12.27
C GLU A 37 -13.91 -7.51 -10.84
N LYS A 38 -13.40 -8.66 -10.37
CA LYS A 38 -13.63 -9.14 -8.99
C LYS A 38 -13.08 -8.22 -7.90
N LEU A 39 -12.09 -7.37 -8.19
CA LEU A 39 -11.57 -6.41 -7.22
C LEU A 39 -12.60 -5.30 -6.93
N PHE A 40 -13.43 -4.95 -7.92
CA PHE A 40 -14.50 -3.96 -7.74
C PHE A 40 -15.67 -4.47 -6.90
N GLU A 41 -15.75 -5.76 -6.61
CA GLU A 41 -16.69 -6.28 -5.61
C GLU A 41 -16.48 -5.64 -4.22
N ASP A 42 -15.24 -5.25 -3.88
CA ASP A 42 -14.93 -4.50 -2.64
C ASP A 42 -15.65 -3.14 -2.61
N LEU A 43 -15.65 -2.41 -3.73
CA LEU A 43 -16.32 -1.12 -3.87
C LEU A 43 -17.83 -1.26 -3.64
N HIS A 44 -18.47 -2.21 -4.32
CA HIS A 44 -19.91 -2.45 -4.19
C HIS A 44 -20.29 -2.95 -2.79
N ARG A 45 -19.47 -3.82 -2.19
CA ARG A 45 -19.70 -4.31 -0.82
C ARG A 45 -19.63 -3.17 0.19
N ALA A 46 -18.61 -2.33 0.10
CA ALA A 46 -18.46 -1.15 0.97
C ALA A 46 -19.61 -0.16 0.76
N ALA A 47 -19.99 0.10 -0.50
CA ALA A 47 -21.10 0.97 -0.82
C ALA A 47 -22.41 0.47 -0.19
N LYS A 48 -22.71 -0.82 -0.32
CA LYS A 48 -23.88 -1.44 0.31
C LYS A 48 -23.84 -1.34 1.83
N PHE A 49 -22.70 -1.64 2.44
CA PHE A 49 -22.54 -1.56 3.90
C PHE A 49 -22.82 -0.17 4.45
N PHE A 50 -22.43 0.89 3.72
CA PHE A 50 -22.63 2.28 4.13
C PHE A 50 -23.84 2.99 3.49
N GLY A 51 -24.68 2.28 2.75
CA GLY A 51 -25.84 2.88 2.05
C GLY A 51 -25.46 3.91 0.98
N LYS A 52 -24.38 3.65 0.22
CA LYS A 52 -23.81 4.52 -0.83
C LYS A 52 -23.87 3.90 -2.23
N GLU A 53 -24.73 2.90 -2.43
CA GLU A 53 -24.87 2.20 -3.71
C GLU A 53 -25.27 3.14 -4.85
N ASP A 54 -26.14 4.11 -4.59
CA ASP A 54 -26.62 5.05 -5.60
C ASP A 54 -25.51 5.95 -6.14
N ILE A 55 -24.54 6.34 -5.29
CA ILE A 55 -23.37 7.11 -5.74
C ILE A 55 -22.55 6.30 -6.74
N VAL A 56 -22.35 5.01 -6.47
CA VAL A 56 -21.61 4.13 -7.41
C VAL A 56 -22.38 4.00 -8.71
N LYS A 57 -23.70 3.74 -8.66
CA LYS A 57 -24.54 3.60 -9.86
C LYS A 57 -24.57 4.86 -10.72
N GLN A 58 -24.61 6.04 -10.09
CA GLN A 58 -24.74 7.31 -10.79
C GLN A 58 -23.40 7.82 -11.35
N LYS A 59 -22.31 7.64 -10.59
CA LYS A 59 -21.04 8.31 -10.87
C LYS A 59 -19.92 7.39 -11.33
N ALA A 60 -20.02 6.07 -11.17
CA ALA A 60 -18.98 5.15 -11.61
C ALA A 60 -19.37 4.41 -12.89
N ASP A 61 -18.42 4.29 -13.80
CA ASP A 61 -18.55 3.50 -15.02
C ASP A 61 -17.33 2.59 -15.16
N PHE A 62 -17.54 1.34 -15.56
CA PHE A 62 -16.51 0.30 -15.55
C PHE A 62 -16.34 -0.30 -16.93
N ASN A 63 -15.16 -0.08 -17.51
CA ASN A 63 -14.76 -0.61 -18.81
C ASN A 63 -13.62 -1.61 -18.62
N PHE A 64 -13.88 -2.89 -18.90
CA PHE A 64 -12.91 -3.96 -18.71
C PHE A 64 -12.26 -4.40 -20.01
N VAL A 65 -10.92 -4.25 -20.10
CA VAL A 65 -10.12 -4.61 -21.28
C VAL A 65 -9.33 -5.90 -21.09
N ASP A 66 -9.02 -6.62 -22.17
CA ASP A 66 -8.33 -7.92 -22.10
C ASP A 66 -6.82 -7.77 -21.81
N ARG A 67 -6.37 -8.35 -20.68
CA ARG A 67 -4.97 -8.31 -20.21
C ARG A 67 -4.00 -9.16 -21.02
N ASN A 68 -4.49 -10.21 -21.69
CA ASN A 68 -3.66 -11.25 -22.31
C ASN A 68 -2.68 -10.73 -23.38
N LEU A 69 -2.96 -9.59 -23.99
CA LEU A 69 -2.06 -8.93 -24.94
C LEU A 69 -0.97 -8.11 -24.21
N LEU A 70 -1.30 -7.35 -23.17
CA LEU A 70 -0.32 -6.52 -22.45
C LEU A 70 0.72 -7.36 -21.72
N GLN A 71 0.29 -8.43 -21.03
CA GLN A 71 1.20 -9.29 -20.26
C GLN A 71 2.19 -10.04 -21.16
N LYS A 72 1.76 -10.48 -22.35
CA LYS A 72 2.64 -11.10 -23.36
C LYS A 72 3.68 -10.11 -23.89
N VAL A 73 3.36 -8.82 -23.96
CA VAL A 73 4.28 -7.77 -24.42
C VAL A 73 5.27 -7.38 -23.32
N ILE A 74 4.78 -7.11 -22.10
CA ILE A 74 5.62 -6.79 -20.93
C ILE A 74 6.64 -7.90 -20.66
N ASN A 75 6.22 -9.17 -20.73
CA ASN A 75 7.10 -10.31 -20.48
C ASN A 75 8.13 -10.56 -21.61
N ARG A 76 7.87 -10.08 -22.84
CA ARG A 76 8.69 -10.36 -24.03
C ARG A 76 9.66 -9.24 -24.37
N PHE A 77 9.37 -8.01 -23.96
CA PHE A 77 10.20 -6.83 -24.24
C PHE A 77 10.71 -6.21 -22.94
N ASN A 78 11.77 -6.80 -22.40
CA ASN A 78 12.53 -6.23 -21.29
C ASN A 78 13.11 -4.85 -21.68
N ARG A 79 12.66 -3.80 -20.98
CA ARG A 79 13.30 -2.50 -20.65
C ARG A 79 13.94 -1.61 -21.74
N LYS A 80 14.23 -2.07 -22.96
CA LYS A 80 15.02 -1.32 -23.96
C LYS A 80 14.22 -0.72 -25.13
N PHE A 81 13.01 -1.18 -25.40
CA PHE A 81 12.25 -0.75 -26.58
C PHE A 81 11.03 0.10 -26.23
N ASP A 82 10.75 1.09 -27.08
CA ASP A 82 9.57 1.95 -27.00
C ASP A 82 8.34 1.15 -27.45
N THR A 83 7.45 0.81 -26.51
CA THR A 83 6.29 -0.07 -26.74
C THR A 83 5.01 0.70 -27.09
N ASP A 84 5.12 1.99 -27.43
CA ASP A 84 4.03 2.91 -27.77
C ASP A 84 2.99 2.28 -28.74
N PHE A 85 3.44 1.56 -29.79
CA PHE A 85 2.57 0.91 -30.79
C PHE A 85 1.68 -0.23 -30.21
N LEU A 86 2.15 -0.91 -29.16
CA LEU A 86 1.44 -2.07 -28.60
C LEU A 86 0.41 -1.65 -27.56
N VAL A 87 0.66 -0.54 -26.84
CA VAL A 87 -0.34 0.08 -25.96
C VAL A 87 -1.57 0.54 -26.76
N SER A 88 -1.45 0.90 -28.05
CA SER A 88 -2.58 1.18 -28.96
C SER A 88 -3.46 -0.01 -29.30
N LYS A 89 -2.94 -1.23 -29.20
CA LYS A 89 -3.75 -2.43 -29.46
C LYS A 89 -4.61 -2.85 -28.26
N ILE A 90 -4.28 -2.36 -27.06
CA ILE A 90 -4.95 -2.75 -25.80
C ILE A 90 -5.87 -1.64 -25.32
N TYR A 91 -5.40 -0.41 -25.38
CA TYR A 91 -6.21 0.78 -25.09
C TYR A 91 -6.50 1.47 -26.42
N ASN A 92 -7.68 1.18 -26.96
CA ASN A 92 -8.21 1.93 -28.10
C ASN A 92 -8.75 3.27 -27.58
N PHE A 93 -7.86 4.25 -27.41
CA PHE A 93 -8.24 5.53 -26.80
C PHE A 93 -9.33 6.29 -27.58
N LYS A 94 -9.56 5.93 -28.85
CA LYS A 94 -10.68 6.44 -29.65
C LYS A 94 -12.06 6.09 -29.07
N ASP A 95 -12.16 5.02 -28.29
CA ASP A 95 -13.41 4.61 -27.64
C ASP A 95 -13.75 5.53 -26.45
N PHE A 96 -12.80 6.35 -26.00
CA PHE A 96 -12.97 7.33 -24.93
C PHE A 96 -12.98 8.74 -25.54
N ASN A 97 -14.10 9.10 -26.18
CA ASN A 97 -14.30 10.39 -26.84
C ASN A 97 -14.25 11.56 -25.82
N ASP A 98 -13.83 12.74 -26.28
CA ASP A 98 -13.27 13.88 -25.50
C ASP A 98 -14.23 14.62 -24.53
N ASN A 99 -14.87 13.95 -23.57
CA ASN A 99 -15.64 14.62 -22.51
C ASN A 99 -15.18 14.23 -21.10
N TYR A 100 -13.90 14.47 -20.84
CA TYR A 100 -13.27 14.32 -19.53
C TYR A 100 -12.50 15.60 -19.19
N ASP A 101 -12.46 15.98 -17.92
CA ASP A 101 -11.66 17.12 -17.47
C ASP A 101 -10.18 16.79 -17.39
N PHE A 102 -9.84 15.53 -17.06
CA PHE A 102 -8.47 15.01 -17.07
C PHE A 102 -8.43 13.48 -17.12
N VAL A 103 -7.26 12.95 -17.49
CA VAL A 103 -6.94 11.53 -17.42
C VAL A 103 -6.10 11.28 -16.18
N TRP A 104 -6.47 10.29 -15.38
CA TRP A 104 -5.73 9.88 -14.19
C TRP A 104 -5.19 8.47 -14.34
N ILE A 105 -3.86 8.29 -14.30
CA ILE A 105 -3.20 7.01 -14.62
C ILE A 105 -2.53 6.38 -13.40
N GLY A 106 -2.65 5.04 -13.29
CA GLY A 106 -2.33 4.04 -12.22
C GLY A 106 -1.34 4.39 -11.11
N ASP A 107 -1.08 3.48 -10.16
CA ASP A 107 -0.30 3.86 -8.95
C ASP A 107 1.12 3.27 -8.91
N ASN A 108 1.41 2.23 -9.70
CA ASN A 108 2.64 1.45 -9.55
C ASN A 108 3.38 1.25 -10.88
N GLU A 109 4.69 1.01 -10.84
CA GLU A 109 5.47 0.68 -12.04
C GLU A 109 5.11 -0.70 -12.64
N PHE A 110 4.81 -1.66 -11.76
CA PHE A 110 4.69 -3.09 -12.11
C PHE A 110 3.44 -3.46 -12.91
N ASP A 111 2.46 -2.57 -12.98
CA ASP A 111 1.21 -2.81 -13.70
C ASP A 111 1.25 -2.35 -15.18
N GLY A 112 2.39 -1.80 -15.62
CA GLY A 112 2.57 -1.27 -16.97
C GLY A 112 1.98 0.13 -17.18
N SER A 113 1.44 0.77 -16.15
CA SER A 113 0.77 2.07 -16.24
C SER A 113 1.71 3.23 -16.60
N ASN A 114 3.02 3.12 -16.32
CA ASN A 114 4.02 4.09 -16.79
C ASN A 114 4.01 4.23 -18.32
N LEU A 115 3.72 3.16 -19.05
CA LEU A 115 3.63 3.17 -20.52
C LEU A 115 2.39 3.89 -21.04
N LEU A 116 1.34 4.03 -20.22
CA LEU A 116 0.10 4.69 -20.60
C LEU A 116 0.25 6.21 -20.65
N VAL A 117 1.10 6.79 -19.79
CA VAL A 117 1.21 8.24 -19.60
C VAL A 117 1.61 8.97 -20.88
N LYS A 118 2.75 8.60 -21.48
CA LYS A 118 3.23 9.21 -22.72
C LYS A 118 2.21 9.09 -23.85
N LYS A 119 1.54 7.95 -23.98
CA LYS A 119 0.54 7.73 -25.03
C LYS A 119 -0.75 8.49 -24.78
N ALA A 120 -1.23 8.52 -23.54
CA ALA A 120 -2.37 9.32 -23.15
C ALA A 120 -2.10 10.80 -23.44
N LYS A 121 -0.91 11.31 -23.10
CA LYS A 121 -0.53 12.69 -23.37
C LYS A 121 -0.47 13.05 -24.86
N LYS A 122 -0.07 12.12 -25.71
CA LYS A 122 -0.08 12.31 -27.18
C LYS A 122 -1.50 12.32 -27.75
N PHE A 123 -2.39 11.50 -27.20
CA PHE A 123 -3.74 11.30 -27.70
C PHE A 123 -4.72 12.35 -27.20
N PHE A 124 -4.83 12.49 -25.87
CA PHE A 124 -5.77 13.38 -25.22
C PHE A 124 -5.22 14.82 -25.21
N LYS A 125 -6.10 15.80 -25.43
CA LYS A 125 -5.78 17.24 -25.33
C LYS A 125 -6.03 17.84 -23.95
N ILE A 126 -6.45 16.99 -23.00
CA ILE A 126 -6.71 17.34 -21.61
C ILE A 126 -5.52 16.94 -20.71
N PRO A 127 -5.44 17.47 -19.48
CA PRO A 127 -4.36 17.14 -18.56
C PRO A 127 -4.27 15.64 -18.25
N VAL A 128 -3.04 15.14 -18.07
CA VAL A 128 -2.71 13.78 -17.67
C VAL A 128 -2.05 13.80 -16.30
N TYR A 129 -2.77 13.28 -15.31
CA TYR A 129 -2.33 13.20 -13.92
C TYR A 129 -1.87 11.79 -13.57
N ARG A 130 -0.81 11.72 -12.77
CA ARG A 130 -0.19 10.47 -12.36
C ARG A 130 0.00 10.44 -10.85
N SER A 131 -0.65 9.48 -10.19
CA SER A 131 -0.27 9.06 -8.84
C SER A 131 0.83 8.01 -8.92
N TYR A 132 1.84 8.06 -8.06
CA TYR A 132 2.94 7.10 -8.17
C TYR A 132 3.56 6.78 -6.83
N LYS A 133 3.43 5.51 -6.41
CA LYS A 133 3.89 5.04 -5.11
C LYS A 133 5.08 4.09 -5.20
N VAL A 134 5.04 3.14 -6.12
CA VAL A 134 6.07 2.09 -6.19
C VAL A 134 7.00 2.32 -7.38
N THR A 135 8.26 2.54 -7.06
CA THR A 135 9.37 2.86 -7.98
C THR A 135 10.50 1.83 -7.86
N HIS A 136 11.30 1.67 -8.92
CA HIS A 136 12.63 1.09 -8.81
C HIS A 136 13.66 2.20 -8.72
N PHE A 137 14.60 2.08 -7.77
CA PHE A 137 15.76 2.96 -7.68
C PHE A 137 16.83 2.60 -8.73
N LYS A 138 16.38 2.44 -9.97
CA LYS A 138 17.18 2.20 -11.17
C LYS A 138 16.50 2.92 -12.30
N GLU A 139 17.26 3.69 -13.06
CA GLU A 139 16.71 4.42 -14.20
C GLU A 139 15.97 3.48 -15.15
N SER A 140 14.72 3.83 -15.45
CA SER A 140 13.97 3.25 -16.54
C SER A 140 13.45 4.34 -17.48
N LYS A 141 13.48 4.04 -18.78
CA LYS A 141 12.92 4.93 -19.82
C LYS A 141 11.42 5.15 -19.62
N SER A 142 10.70 4.12 -19.20
CA SER A 142 9.26 4.20 -18.93
C SER A 142 8.92 5.11 -17.75
N GLU A 143 9.70 5.06 -16.66
CA GLU A 143 9.51 5.96 -15.52
C GLU A 143 9.92 7.39 -15.89
N LYS A 144 11.04 7.57 -16.61
CA LYS A 144 11.44 8.88 -17.15
C LYS A 144 10.35 9.50 -18.03
N ASN A 145 9.81 8.74 -18.98
CA ASN A 145 8.70 9.18 -19.83
C ASN A 145 7.44 9.51 -18.99
N MET A 146 7.15 8.72 -17.96
CA MET A 146 6.02 9.02 -17.07
C MET A 146 6.22 10.36 -16.36
N LEU A 147 7.41 10.60 -15.81
CA LEU A 147 7.74 11.85 -15.13
C LEU A 147 7.68 13.05 -16.08
N GLU A 148 8.19 12.90 -17.30
CA GLU A 148 8.23 13.97 -18.31
C GLU A 148 6.84 14.36 -18.81
N TYR A 149 6.04 13.38 -19.24
CA TYR A 149 4.78 13.60 -19.95
C TYR A 149 3.56 13.78 -19.02
N SER A 150 3.72 13.61 -17.71
CA SER A 150 2.67 13.95 -16.75
C SER A 150 2.57 15.46 -16.56
N ASP A 151 1.34 15.98 -16.60
CA ASP A 151 1.04 17.38 -16.27
C ASP A 151 1.05 17.60 -14.76
N LYS A 152 0.65 16.58 -13.99
CA LYS A 152 0.63 16.58 -12.53
C LYS A 152 1.11 15.25 -11.98
N LEU A 153 2.00 15.30 -11.01
CA LEU A 153 2.53 14.16 -10.28
C LEU A 153 1.98 14.19 -8.84
N ILE A 154 1.51 13.05 -8.34
CA ILE A 154 1.05 12.90 -6.96
C ILE A 154 1.86 11.77 -6.34
N PHE A 155 2.75 12.12 -5.41
CA PHE A 155 3.57 11.17 -4.67
C PHE A 155 3.06 11.01 -3.24
N PRO A 156 3.40 9.91 -2.54
CA PRO A 156 3.00 9.73 -1.15
C PRO A 156 3.49 10.85 -0.21
N HIS A 157 4.69 11.38 -0.47
CA HIS A 157 5.33 12.43 0.33
C HIS A 157 6.55 13.04 -0.40
N GLU A 158 7.13 14.07 0.20
CA GLU A 158 8.18 14.95 -0.34
C GLU A 158 9.51 14.26 -0.67
N GLU A 159 9.91 13.22 0.08
CA GLU A 159 11.17 12.51 -0.20
C GLU A 159 11.23 11.86 -1.58
N TYR A 160 10.08 11.68 -2.25
CA TYR A 160 10.06 11.24 -3.64
C TYR A 160 10.69 12.27 -4.59
N LEU A 161 10.63 13.57 -4.28
CA LEU A 161 11.34 14.60 -5.05
C LEU A 161 12.86 14.41 -4.95
N ASN A 162 13.38 14.24 -3.73
CA ASN A 162 14.80 13.98 -3.50
C ASN A 162 15.24 12.73 -4.27
N PHE A 163 14.43 11.66 -4.19
CA PHE A 163 14.67 10.43 -4.93
C PHE A 163 14.76 10.63 -6.45
N PHE A 164 13.75 11.26 -7.08
CA PHE A 164 13.76 11.45 -8.53
C PHE A 164 14.80 12.46 -8.99
N SER A 165 15.11 13.46 -8.17
CA SER A 165 16.20 14.40 -8.41
C SER A 165 17.55 13.68 -8.40
N GLU A 166 17.81 12.80 -7.42
CA GLU A 166 19.02 11.97 -7.38
C GLU A 166 19.10 11.02 -8.59
N LEU A 167 17.99 10.38 -8.96
CA LEU A 167 17.99 9.33 -9.98
C LEU A 167 18.02 9.88 -11.41
N TYR A 168 17.32 10.99 -11.68
CA TYR A 168 17.12 11.52 -13.03
C TYR A 168 17.69 12.93 -13.25
N GLN A 169 18.23 13.56 -12.20
CA GLN A 169 18.74 14.94 -12.23
C GLN A 169 17.66 15.94 -12.67
N TRP A 170 16.41 15.68 -12.28
CA TRP A 170 15.24 16.47 -12.67
C TRP A 170 14.58 17.12 -11.46
N ASP A 171 14.28 18.40 -11.58
CA ASP A 171 13.39 19.10 -10.67
C ASP A 171 11.94 18.92 -11.12
N LEU A 172 11.15 18.29 -10.26
CA LEU A 172 9.73 18.00 -10.48
C LEU A 172 8.82 18.85 -9.57
N SER A 173 9.39 19.76 -8.79
CA SER A 173 8.68 20.52 -7.75
C SER A 173 7.50 21.31 -8.30
N ASN A 174 7.62 21.89 -9.49
CA ASN A 174 6.61 22.73 -10.13
C ASN A 174 5.31 22.02 -10.52
N LYS A 175 5.28 20.68 -10.52
CA LYS A 175 4.11 19.88 -10.91
C LYS A 175 3.80 18.74 -9.96
N THR A 176 4.44 18.71 -8.79
CA THR A 176 4.32 17.63 -7.82
C THR A 176 3.45 18.03 -6.64
N TYR A 177 2.59 17.12 -6.23
CA TYR A 177 1.71 17.21 -5.08
C TYR A 177 1.88 15.97 -4.20
N PHE A 178 1.42 16.05 -2.95
CA PHE A 178 1.62 14.98 -1.96
C PHE A 178 0.32 14.46 -1.37
N ALA A 179 0.03 13.20 -1.67
CA ALA A 179 -1.03 12.42 -1.04
C ALA A 179 -0.81 10.92 -1.31
N ASP A 180 -1.05 10.07 -0.32
CA ASP A 180 -0.92 8.62 -0.53
C ASP A 180 -2.25 8.03 -1.03
N SER A 181 -2.21 7.42 -2.21
CA SER A 181 -3.34 6.74 -2.83
C SER A 181 -3.81 5.49 -2.08
N ASP A 182 -3.03 4.99 -1.12
CA ASP A 182 -3.43 3.89 -0.26
C ASP A 182 -4.15 4.33 1.02
N TRP A 183 -4.43 5.62 1.22
CA TRP A 183 -5.33 6.01 2.31
C TRP A 183 -6.69 5.31 2.18
N ARG A 184 -7.27 4.96 3.33
CA ARG A 184 -8.51 4.19 3.40
C ARG A 184 -9.72 5.09 3.22
N TYR A 185 -10.84 4.48 2.85
CA TYR A 185 -12.12 5.16 2.74
C TYR A 185 -12.52 5.79 4.08
N SER A 186 -12.91 7.07 4.07
CA SER A 186 -13.20 7.83 5.29
C SER A 186 -14.24 7.18 6.21
N LYS A 187 -15.32 6.60 5.66
CA LYS A 187 -16.33 5.91 6.48
C LYS A 187 -15.85 4.58 7.05
N THR A 188 -14.92 3.90 6.39
CA THR A 188 -14.25 2.72 6.97
C THR A 188 -13.42 3.13 8.17
N VAL A 189 -12.67 4.22 8.07
CA VAL A 189 -11.88 4.77 9.19
C VAL A 189 -12.81 5.07 10.37
N GLU A 190 -13.88 5.84 10.14
CA GLU A 190 -14.88 6.18 11.17
C GLU A 190 -15.47 4.94 11.84
N TRP A 191 -15.92 3.97 11.04
CA TRP A 191 -16.51 2.74 11.55
C TRP A 191 -15.53 1.92 12.39
N VAL A 192 -14.29 1.68 11.93
CA VAL A 192 -13.30 0.88 12.67
C VAL A 192 -12.89 1.57 13.97
N LYS A 193 -12.76 2.90 13.95
CA LYS A 193 -12.42 3.68 15.16
C LYS A 193 -13.51 3.55 16.23
N ASN A 194 -14.77 3.49 15.83
CA ASN A 194 -15.93 3.33 16.71
C ASN A 194 -16.19 1.88 17.16
N LEU A 195 -15.41 0.89 16.71
CA LEU A 195 -15.53 -0.48 17.21
C LEU A 195 -15.00 -0.57 18.65
N GLU A 196 -15.86 -0.96 19.58
CA GLU A 196 -15.46 -1.25 20.96
C GLU A 196 -14.87 -2.66 21.06
N VAL A 197 -13.57 -2.73 21.34
CA VAL A 197 -12.83 -3.99 21.40
C VAL A 197 -11.83 -3.94 22.54
N LYS A 198 -11.91 -4.90 23.46
CA LYS A 198 -10.88 -5.10 24.49
C LYS A 198 -9.62 -5.70 23.85
N LYS A 199 -8.45 -5.16 24.20
CA LYS A 199 -7.16 -5.72 23.81
C LYS A 199 -6.97 -7.10 24.43
N LEU A 200 -6.19 -7.98 23.79
CA LEU A 200 -5.90 -9.32 24.33
C LEU A 200 -5.11 -9.23 25.64
N SER A 201 -4.19 -8.26 25.72
CA SER A 201 -3.39 -7.98 26.92
C SER A 201 -4.20 -7.66 28.17
N TYR A 202 -5.42 -7.15 28.02
CA TYR A 202 -6.35 -6.94 29.13
C TYR A 202 -6.66 -8.24 29.89
N PHE A 203 -6.61 -9.40 29.21
CA PHE A 203 -6.99 -10.68 29.79
C PHE A 203 -5.82 -11.46 30.41
N ASP A 204 -4.58 -11.22 29.95
CA ASP A 204 -3.42 -12.01 30.37
C ASP A 204 -2.19 -11.17 30.76
N ASN A 205 -2.34 -9.85 30.79
CA ASN A 205 -1.30 -8.88 31.13
C ASN A 205 0.00 -9.05 30.31
N THR A 206 -0.13 -9.53 29.08
CA THR A 206 1.01 -9.77 28.17
C THR A 206 0.82 -8.94 26.90
N PRO A 207 1.86 -8.28 26.36
CA PRO A 207 1.71 -7.59 25.08
C PRO A 207 1.46 -8.58 23.93
N HIS A 208 0.45 -8.29 23.11
CA HIS A 208 0.12 -9.02 21.90
C HIS A 208 0.51 -8.22 20.66
N VAL A 209 1.48 -8.76 19.91
CA VAL A 209 2.05 -8.11 18.73
C VAL A 209 1.63 -8.84 17.46
N VAL A 210 1.05 -8.13 16.51
CA VAL A 210 0.64 -8.69 15.22
C VAL A 210 1.64 -8.42 14.10
N ILE A 211 1.79 -9.40 13.22
CA ILE A 211 2.48 -9.27 11.95
C ILE A 211 1.44 -9.48 10.85
N LEU A 212 0.91 -8.38 10.31
CA LEU A 212 -0.03 -8.40 9.19
C LEU A 212 0.73 -8.39 7.86
N THR A 213 0.79 -9.51 7.15
CA THR A 213 1.57 -9.62 5.91
C THR A 213 0.88 -10.45 4.85
N GLY A 214 1.06 -10.13 3.57
CA GLY A 214 0.53 -11.00 2.52
C GLY A 214 1.27 -12.34 2.39
N ARG A 215 2.57 -12.33 2.70
CA ARG A 215 3.44 -13.50 2.67
C ARG A 215 4.45 -13.42 3.80
N ALA A 216 4.73 -14.55 4.43
CA ALA A 216 5.83 -14.73 5.36
C ALA A 216 6.85 -15.70 4.76
N PHE A 217 8.10 -15.25 4.64
CA PHE A 217 9.22 -16.04 4.14
C PHE A 217 9.98 -16.64 5.32
N TRP A 218 10.48 -17.87 5.16
CA TRP A 218 11.42 -18.43 6.13
C TRP A 218 12.87 -18.49 5.63
N TYR A 219 13.13 -18.15 4.37
CA TYR A 219 14.48 -17.89 3.89
C TYR A 219 14.74 -16.37 3.87
N PRO A 220 15.84 -15.90 4.47
CA PRO A 220 16.04 -14.48 4.70
C PRO A 220 16.47 -13.69 3.47
N SER A 221 16.96 -14.34 2.40
CA SER A 221 17.41 -13.64 1.19
C SER A 221 16.48 -13.84 -0.01
N ASP A 222 15.83 -12.75 -0.42
CA ASP A 222 15.14 -12.64 -1.71
C ASP A 222 15.75 -11.49 -2.53
N LYS A 223 16.09 -11.74 -3.79
CA LYS A 223 16.75 -10.74 -4.65
C LYS A 223 15.88 -9.50 -4.91
N GLN A 224 14.56 -9.62 -4.85
CA GLN A 224 13.62 -8.56 -5.22
C GLN A 224 13.05 -7.83 -4.01
N THR A 225 12.85 -8.52 -2.89
CA THR A 225 12.27 -7.95 -1.66
C THR A 225 13.22 -7.93 -0.48
N GLY A 226 14.45 -8.41 -0.64
CA GLY A 226 15.41 -8.54 0.46
C GLY A 226 14.84 -9.44 1.55
N ASN A 227 14.99 -9.02 2.80
CA ASN A 227 14.45 -9.72 3.97
C ASN A 227 13.12 -9.13 4.48
N ARG A 228 12.42 -8.28 3.70
CA ARG A 228 11.16 -7.59 4.10
C ARG A 228 10.05 -8.55 4.56
N HIS A 229 10.04 -9.75 4.03
CA HIS A 229 9.02 -10.76 4.34
C HIS A 229 9.53 -11.84 5.31
N TYR A 230 10.77 -11.74 5.78
CA TYR A 230 11.37 -12.70 6.71
C TYR A 230 11.20 -12.20 8.15
N TYR A 231 10.33 -12.88 8.92
CA TYR A 231 9.92 -12.42 10.26
C TYR A 231 10.45 -13.28 11.41
N ILE A 232 11.21 -14.35 11.13
CA ILE A 232 11.61 -15.31 12.16
C ILE A 232 12.43 -14.67 13.27
N ASP A 233 13.40 -13.83 12.92
CA ASP A 233 14.30 -13.20 13.90
C ASP A 233 13.50 -12.28 14.84
N ILE A 234 12.67 -11.38 14.28
CA ILE A 234 11.86 -10.48 15.09
C ILE A 234 10.80 -11.22 15.92
N ILE A 235 10.24 -12.34 15.43
CA ILE A 235 9.35 -13.19 16.23
C ILE A 235 10.10 -13.75 17.45
N LYS A 236 11.33 -14.26 17.25
CA LYS A 236 12.15 -14.78 18.36
C LYS A 236 12.48 -13.69 19.36
N ASP A 237 12.82 -12.49 18.89
CA ASP A 237 13.10 -11.34 19.75
C ASP A 237 11.88 -10.94 20.59
N LEU A 238 10.70 -10.83 19.96
CA LEU A 238 9.44 -10.53 20.66
C LEU A 238 9.08 -11.60 21.71
N ILE A 239 9.26 -12.89 21.38
CA ILE A 239 9.04 -13.98 22.32
C ILE A 239 10.04 -13.90 23.49
N LYS A 240 11.30 -13.58 23.21
CA LYS A 240 12.37 -13.47 24.21
C LYS A 240 12.07 -12.37 25.24
N ILE A 241 11.50 -11.25 24.82
CA ILE A 241 11.10 -10.19 25.76
C ILE A 241 9.83 -10.54 26.53
N GLY A 242 9.06 -11.53 26.08
CA GLY A 242 7.88 -12.05 26.77
C GLY A 242 6.55 -11.74 26.08
N ALA A 243 6.56 -11.15 24.89
CA ALA A 243 5.35 -10.86 24.14
C ALA A 243 4.75 -12.13 23.49
N LYS A 244 3.44 -12.09 23.23
CA LYS A 244 2.74 -13.05 22.37
C LYS A 244 2.69 -12.51 20.95
N VAL A 245 3.04 -13.34 19.97
CA VAL A 245 3.12 -12.92 18.57
C VAL A 245 2.03 -13.58 17.74
N HIS A 246 1.31 -12.79 16.96
CA HIS A 246 0.27 -13.24 16.04
C HIS A 246 0.73 -13.00 14.60
N LEU A 247 0.84 -14.07 13.81
CA LEU A 247 1.17 -13.97 12.39
C LEU A 247 -0.11 -14.09 11.56
N ASP A 248 -0.58 -12.97 11.03
CA ASP A 248 -1.72 -12.90 10.12
C ASP A 248 -1.22 -12.82 8.67
N THR A 249 -1.34 -13.93 7.95
CA THR A 249 -0.79 -14.05 6.60
C THR A 249 -1.62 -14.92 5.67
N PHE A 250 -1.67 -14.54 4.38
CA PHE A 250 -2.27 -15.38 3.34
C PHE A 250 -1.43 -16.63 3.04
N SER A 251 -0.12 -16.57 3.27
CA SER A 251 0.76 -17.71 2.98
C SER A 251 2.07 -17.65 3.75
N ILE A 252 2.56 -18.83 4.13
CA ILE A 252 3.90 -19.04 4.67
C ILE A 252 4.65 -19.90 3.66
N ILE A 253 5.73 -19.37 3.08
CA ILE A 253 6.48 -20.00 1.98
C ILE A 253 7.97 -19.88 2.23
N ASN A 254 8.77 -20.77 1.64
CA ASN A 254 10.24 -20.70 1.77
C ASN A 254 10.79 -19.40 1.19
N ASN A 255 10.49 -19.16 -0.08
CA ASN A 255 10.85 -17.96 -0.81
C ASN A 255 9.83 -17.71 -1.92
N ARG A 256 10.00 -16.60 -2.67
CA ARG A 256 9.07 -16.19 -3.73
C ARG A 256 8.84 -17.24 -4.83
N LYS A 257 9.79 -18.15 -5.07
CA LYS A 257 9.68 -19.20 -6.10
C LYS A 257 8.95 -20.45 -5.62
N SER A 258 8.78 -20.62 -4.32
CA SER A 258 8.14 -21.80 -3.75
C SER A 258 6.63 -21.78 -3.94
N LYS A 259 6.09 -22.91 -4.42
CA LYS A 259 4.65 -23.10 -4.65
C LYS A 259 3.96 -23.93 -3.57
N SER A 260 4.72 -24.56 -2.66
CA SER A 260 4.20 -25.44 -1.62
C SER A 260 4.75 -25.07 -0.24
N VAL A 261 3.97 -25.41 0.79
CA VAL A 261 4.40 -25.37 2.19
C VAL A 261 5.25 -26.61 2.45
N ASP A 262 6.52 -26.39 2.80
CA ASP A 262 7.46 -27.44 3.20
C ASP A 262 7.11 -27.95 4.61
N LYS A 263 7.41 -29.23 4.87
CA LYS A 263 7.27 -29.84 6.19
C LYS A 263 8.25 -29.25 7.21
N ASN A 264 9.39 -28.73 6.76
CA ASN A 264 10.42 -28.11 7.62
C ASN A 264 10.20 -26.60 7.81
N ASN A 265 8.96 -26.19 8.08
CA ASN A 265 8.61 -24.77 8.21
C ASN A 265 8.91 -24.26 9.65
N PRO A 266 9.91 -23.37 9.84
CA PRO A 266 10.30 -22.91 11.17
C PRO A 266 9.23 -22.07 11.88
N TYR A 267 8.24 -21.53 11.16
CA TYR A 267 7.09 -20.90 11.81
C TYR A 267 6.23 -21.93 12.53
N LEU A 268 6.10 -23.16 12.01
CA LEU A 268 5.36 -24.23 12.69
C LEU A 268 6.10 -24.68 13.95
N ASP A 269 7.43 -24.73 13.92
CA ASP A 269 8.22 -25.06 15.10
C ASP A 269 8.13 -23.99 16.19
N LEU A 270 8.18 -22.71 15.80
CA LEU A 270 7.91 -21.60 16.72
C LEU A 270 6.49 -21.64 17.28
N ALA A 271 5.48 -22.03 16.48
CA ALA A 271 4.09 -22.11 16.93
C ALA A 271 3.87 -23.20 17.99
N LYS A 272 4.64 -24.30 17.97
CA LYS A 272 4.58 -25.36 19.01
C LYS A 272 4.91 -24.84 20.41
N THR A 273 5.62 -23.72 20.53
CA THR A 273 5.91 -23.09 21.84
C THR A 273 4.68 -22.45 22.49
N GLY A 274 3.58 -22.25 21.74
CA GLY A 274 2.40 -21.51 22.19
C GLY A 274 2.59 -19.99 22.29
N LYS A 275 3.78 -19.47 21.94
CA LYS A 275 4.09 -18.03 21.96
C LYS A 275 3.93 -17.34 20.60
N LEU A 276 3.98 -18.13 19.52
CA LEU A 276 3.58 -17.71 18.18
C LEU A 276 2.22 -18.34 17.85
N ILE A 277 1.27 -17.52 17.43
CA ILE A 277 -0.05 -17.93 16.97
C ILE A 277 -0.13 -17.61 15.48
N ILE A 278 -0.31 -18.65 14.64
CA ILE A 278 -0.54 -18.47 13.21
C ILE A 278 -2.04 -18.30 12.99
N GLU A 279 -2.40 -17.10 12.58
CA GLU A 279 -3.78 -16.69 12.39
C GLU A 279 -4.28 -17.04 10.98
N PRO A 280 -5.57 -17.38 10.80
CA PRO A 280 -6.14 -17.41 9.46
C PRO A 280 -6.09 -16.00 8.85
N PRO A 281 -5.92 -15.89 7.52
CA PRO A 281 -5.78 -14.62 6.85
C PRO A 281 -7.01 -13.73 7.04
N SER A 282 -6.76 -12.51 7.53
CA SER A 282 -7.82 -11.51 7.69
C SER A 282 -8.30 -10.94 6.35
N LYS A 283 -9.61 -10.76 6.24
CA LYS A 283 -10.29 -10.05 5.17
C LYS A 283 -10.73 -8.68 5.70
N LEU A 284 -9.84 -7.70 5.58
CA LEU A 284 -10.07 -6.33 6.05
C LEU A 284 -10.88 -5.54 5.01
N TYR A 285 -12.19 -5.54 5.17
CA TYR A 285 -13.14 -4.74 4.37
C TYR A 285 -14.29 -4.25 5.27
N PRO A 286 -15.06 -3.21 4.87
CA PRO A 286 -16.15 -2.68 5.67
C PRO A 286 -17.21 -3.73 6.04
N GLY A 287 -17.56 -3.80 7.33
CA GLY A 287 -18.48 -4.80 7.87
C GLY A 287 -17.84 -6.16 8.18
N SER A 288 -16.54 -6.35 7.91
CA SER A 288 -15.83 -7.56 8.31
C SER A 288 -15.59 -7.62 9.82
N LYS A 289 -15.78 -8.80 10.42
CA LYS A 289 -15.42 -9.07 11.82
C LYS A 289 -13.90 -9.04 12.05
N ASP A 290 -13.10 -9.10 10.99
CA ASP A 290 -11.65 -9.17 11.08
C ASP A 290 -11.02 -7.83 11.53
N TYR A 291 -11.71 -6.71 11.34
CA TYR A 291 -11.29 -5.44 11.96
C TYR A 291 -11.39 -5.49 13.49
N SER A 292 -12.46 -6.10 14.02
CA SER A 292 -12.57 -6.34 15.46
C SER A 292 -11.56 -7.36 15.98
N LYS A 293 -10.97 -8.20 15.12
CA LYS A 293 -9.85 -9.07 15.48
C LYS A 293 -8.55 -8.29 15.52
N LEU A 294 -8.23 -7.55 14.45
CA LEU A 294 -7.03 -6.73 14.34
C LEU A 294 -6.92 -5.72 15.50
N LYS A 295 -8.03 -5.08 15.86
CA LYS A 295 -8.09 -4.09 16.95
C LYS A 295 -7.77 -4.67 18.33
N ARG A 296 -7.77 -6.00 18.52
CA ARG A 296 -7.43 -6.64 19.80
C ARG A 296 -5.93 -6.64 20.10
N TYR A 297 -5.09 -6.44 19.10
CA TYR A 297 -3.63 -6.43 19.29
C TYR A 297 -3.16 -5.08 19.83
N ASP A 298 -2.13 -5.09 20.68
CA ASP A 298 -1.57 -3.88 21.28
C ASP A 298 -0.69 -3.15 20.26
N ALA A 299 0.13 -3.91 19.53
CA ALA A 299 1.12 -3.37 18.62
C ALA A 299 1.28 -4.22 17.36
N GLY A 300 1.89 -3.66 16.32
CA GLY A 300 2.03 -4.30 15.02
C GLY A 300 3.37 -4.01 14.35
N ILE A 301 4.05 -5.04 13.87
CA ILE A 301 5.34 -4.88 13.16
C ILE A 301 5.11 -4.28 11.78
N LEU A 302 5.72 -3.12 11.50
CA LEU A 302 5.73 -2.55 10.17
C LEU A 302 6.62 -3.37 9.23
N HIS A 303 7.90 -3.51 9.58
CA HIS A 303 8.90 -4.24 8.80
C HIS A 303 9.93 -4.92 9.70
N PRO A 304 10.52 -6.05 9.26
CA PRO A 304 11.78 -6.52 9.81
C PRO A 304 12.89 -5.52 9.52
N LYS A 305 13.92 -5.47 10.39
CA LYS A 305 15.15 -4.73 10.15
C LYS A 305 15.76 -5.11 8.80
N MET A 306 16.06 -4.16 7.94
CA MET A 306 16.82 -4.45 6.72
C MET A 306 18.24 -4.87 7.09
N TYR A 307 18.72 -5.95 6.46
CA TYR A 307 20.11 -6.34 6.65
C TYR A 307 21.03 -5.29 6.04
N GLU A 308 22.07 -4.88 6.78
CA GLU A 308 23.06 -3.90 6.32
C GLU A 308 23.74 -4.31 5.01
N GLU A 309 23.82 -5.62 4.75
CA GLU A 309 24.33 -6.16 3.48
C GLU A 309 23.52 -5.69 2.27
N LEU A 310 22.21 -5.42 2.41
CA LEU A 310 21.38 -4.88 1.32
C LEU A 310 21.87 -3.51 0.86
N LYS A 311 22.41 -2.69 1.75
CA LYS A 311 22.99 -1.39 1.38
C LYS A 311 24.16 -1.55 0.40
N LYS A 312 24.92 -2.65 0.53
CA LYS A 312 26.07 -2.97 -0.33
C LYS A 312 25.67 -3.74 -1.59
N THR A 313 24.72 -4.68 -1.48
CA THR A 313 24.39 -5.63 -2.55
C THR A 313 23.21 -5.20 -3.41
N ASN A 314 22.30 -4.38 -2.88
CA ASN A 314 21.13 -3.88 -3.58
C ASN A 314 20.68 -2.52 -3.02
N TYR A 315 21.55 -1.51 -3.16
CA TYR A 315 21.30 -0.13 -2.75
C TYR A 315 19.95 0.43 -3.24
N PRO A 316 19.50 0.14 -4.48
CA PRO A 316 18.19 0.54 -4.95
C PRO A 316 17.04 0.09 -4.03
N LEU A 317 17.04 -1.19 -3.68
CA LEU A 317 16.02 -1.74 -2.80
C LEU A 317 16.11 -1.14 -1.40
N TYR A 318 17.33 -1.00 -0.87
CA TYR A 318 17.57 -0.37 0.43
C TYR A 318 16.98 1.04 0.51
N LYS A 319 17.25 1.90 -0.49
CA LYS A 319 16.71 3.26 -0.53
C LYS A 319 15.18 3.30 -0.66
N PHE A 320 14.57 2.40 -1.44
CA PHE A 320 13.11 2.28 -1.49
C PHE A 320 12.50 2.00 -0.12
N HIS A 321 13.12 1.11 0.65
CA HIS A 321 12.66 0.80 1.99
C HIS A 321 12.74 1.99 2.96
N GLN A 322 13.66 2.93 2.74
CA GLN A 322 13.79 4.12 3.59
C GLN A 322 12.62 5.10 3.43
N ILE A 323 12.04 5.18 2.22
CA ILE A 323 10.95 6.13 1.94
C ILE A 323 9.56 5.45 1.90
N ASN A 324 9.47 4.15 1.63
CA ASN A 324 8.17 3.52 1.39
C ASN A 324 7.27 3.45 2.64
N ILE A 325 6.02 3.93 2.51
CA ILE A 325 4.95 3.71 3.49
C ILE A 325 4.31 2.32 3.31
N PRO A 326 4.27 1.45 4.34
CA PRO A 326 3.72 0.10 4.22
C PRO A 326 2.20 0.11 4.29
N ASN A 327 1.50 -0.64 3.43
CA ASN A 327 0.03 -0.64 3.44
C ASN A 327 -0.60 -1.08 4.78
N ARG A 328 0.13 -1.87 5.57
CA ARG A 328 -0.30 -2.29 6.91
C ARG A 328 -0.28 -1.16 7.94
N PHE A 329 0.53 -0.10 7.73
CA PHE A 329 0.51 1.08 8.59
C PHE A 329 -0.89 1.67 8.67
N TYR A 330 -1.57 1.77 7.52
CA TYR A 330 -2.94 2.29 7.47
C TYR A 330 -3.94 1.39 8.20
N GLU A 331 -3.77 0.07 8.14
CA GLU A 331 -4.64 -0.85 8.90
C GLU A 331 -4.39 -0.73 10.41
N TYR A 332 -3.13 -0.58 10.81
CA TYR A 332 -2.75 -0.39 12.20
C TYR A 332 -3.26 0.94 12.75
N GLU A 333 -3.14 2.03 11.97
CA GLU A 333 -3.59 3.37 12.34
C GLU A 333 -5.11 3.43 12.58
N ILE A 334 -5.90 2.80 11.71
CA ILE A 334 -7.37 2.82 11.86
C ILE A 334 -7.87 1.85 12.93
N ALA A 335 -7.12 0.77 13.19
CA ALA A 335 -7.46 -0.25 14.18
C ALA A 335 -6.84 0.00 15.57
N ASP A 336 -6.21 1.16 15.79
CA ASP A 336 -5.54 1.51 17.05
C ASP A 336 -4.52 0.45 17.50
N VAL A 337 -3.79 -0.13 16.54
CA VAL A 337 -2.68 -1.05 16.77
C VAL A 337 -1.40 -0.23 16.66
N VAL A 338 -0.59 -0.16 17.73
CA VAL A 338 0.59 0.70 17.76
C VAL A 338 1.67 0.18 16.80
N PRO A 339 2.06 0.91 15.74
CA PRO A 339 3.08 0.44 14.81
C PRO A 339 4.45 0.40 15.49
N LEU A 340 5.17 -0.70 15.31
CA LEU A 340 6.53 -0.89 15.79
C LEU A 340 7.51 -0.72 14.64
N LEU A 341 8.56 0.07 14.88
CA LEU A 341 9.65 0.33 13.94
C LEU A 341 11.00 0.36 14.66
N GLU A 342 11.98 -0.37 14.16
CA GLU A 342 13.35 -0.23 14.64
C GLU A 342 13.94 1.08 14.11
N LYS A 343 14.65 1.81 14.97
CA LYS A 343 15.31 3.07 14.61
C LYS A 343 16.24 2.88 13.41
N ASN A 344 16.24 3.85 12.49
CA ASN A 344 17.02 3.86 11.24
C ASN A 344 16.66 2.76 10.23
N SER A 345 15.58 2.00 10.43
CA SER A 345 15.18 0.95 9.49
C SER A 345 14.36 1.47 8.30
N ALA A 346 13.56 2.51 8.52
CA ALA A 346 12.79 3.20 7.47
C ALA A 346 12.62 4.68 7.82
N TYR A 347 13.48 5.53 7.24
CA TYR A 347 13.58 6.97 7.51
C TYR A 347 12.24 7.70 7.56
N TYR A 348 11.44 7.62 6.49
CA TYR A 348 10.19 8.38 6.43
C TYR A 348 9.15 7.87 7.44
N MET A 349 9.10 6.55 7.68
CA MET A 349 8.18 6.00 8.68
C MET A 349 8.55 6.42 10.11
N GLU A 350 9.84 6.53 10.42
CA GLU A 350 10.30 7.04 11.70
C GLU A 350 9.87 8.50 11.90
N GLN A 351 10.06 9.35 10.89
CA GLN A 351 9.58 10.73 10.92
C GLN A 351 8.06 10.81 11.09
N LEU A 352 7.31 10.01 10.32
CA LEU A 352 5.85 10.00 10.36
C LEU A 352 5.30 9.57 11.72
N ILE A 353 5.89 8.53 12.33
CA ILE A 353 5.53 8.07 13.69
C ILE A 353 5.79 9.20 14.70
N ASN A 354 6.96 9.83 14.64
CA ASN A 354 7.33 10.90 15.56
C ASN A 354 6.43 12.13 15.41
N GLN A 355 6.12 12.54 14.17
CA GLN A 355 5.23 13.67 13.88
C GLN A 355 3.79 13.42 14.35
N LYS A 356 3.28 12.19 14.16
CA LYS A 356 1.92 11.81 14.59
C LYS A 356 1.81 11.54 16.08
N GLY A 357 2.92 11.27 16.76
CA GLY A 357 2.91 10.76 18.14
C GLY A 357 2.19 9.41 18.25
N PHE A 358 2.17 8.60 17.18
CA PHE A 358 1.48 7.31 17.11
C PHE A 358 2.42 6.22 16.57
N GLY A 359 2.87 5.33 17.46
CA GLY A 359 3.88 4.32 17.17
C GLY A 359 5.01 4.24 18.20
N ILE A 360 5.78 3.16 18.13
CA ILE A 360 7.00 2.93 18.91
C ILE A 360 8.17 2.82 17.94
N VAL A 361 9.11 3.77 18.07
CA VAL A 361 10.45 3.67 17.48
C VAL A 361 11.39 3.16 18.56
N TYR A 362 12.07 2.03 18.33
CA TYR A 362 12.95 1.40 19.32
C TYR A 362 14.41 1.26 18.84
N SER A 363 15.38 1.41 19.75
CA SER A 363 16.81 1.28 19.43
C SER A 363 17.34 -0.16 19.50
N ASP A 364 16.79 -0.93 20.43
CA ASP A 364 17.24 -2.28 20.76
C ASP A 364 16.12 -3.05 21.47
N LEU A 365 16.41 -4.30 21.83
CA LEU A 365 15.44 -5.21 22.40
C LEU A 365 14.96 -4.79 23.80
N GLU A 366 15.82 -4.19 24.61
CA GLU A 366 15.46 -3.76 25.96
C GLU A 366 14.61 -2.49 25.91
N ASP A 367 14.95 -1.54 25.02
CA ASP A 367 14.11 -0.37 24.74
C ASP A 367 12.72 -0.78 24.20
N LEU A 368 12.67 -1.74 23.26
CA LEU A 368 11.42 -2.30 22.75
C LEU A 368 10.59 -2.90 23.88
N LYS A 369 11.20 -3.68 24.77
CA LYS A 369 10.54 -4.25 25.95
C LYS A 369 9.99 -3.15 26.85
N ASN A 370 10.79 -2.17 27.23
CA ASN A 370 10.31 -1.13 28.14
C ASN A 370 9.14 -0.34 27.56
N LYS A 371 9.18 -0.01 26.26
CA LYS A 371 8.08 0.72 25.59
C LYS A 371 6.82 -0.12 25.39
N LEU A 372 6.97 -1.40 25.02
CA LEU A 372 5.83 -2.28 24.77
C LEU A 372 5.07 -2.64 26.06
N TRP A 373 5.76 -2.76 27.20
CA TRP A 373 5.12 -3.04 28.49
C TRP A 373 4.44 -1.80 29.04
N LYS A 374 5.03 -0.61 28.82
CA LYS A 374 4.41 0.67 29.18
C LYS A 374 3.08 0.91 28.48
N LEU A 375 2.86 0.33 27.28
CA LEU A 375 1.56 0.39 26.59
C LEU A 375 0.44 -0.30 27.37
N LEU A 376 0.76 -1.28 28.22
CA LEU A 376 -0.23 -1.96 29.06
C LEU A 376 -0.70 -1.07 30.21
N ASP A 377 0.22 -0.31 30.80
CA ASP A 377 -0.07 0.61 31.91
C ASP A 377 -0.81 1.87 31.44
N ARG A 378 -0.42 2.38 30.27
CA ARG A 378 -0.97 3.58 29.65
C ARG A 378 -1.15 3.33 28.16
N PRO A 379 -2.36 2.91 27.74
CA PRO A 379 -2.68 2.79 26.34
C PRO A 379 -2.36 4.10 25.62
N GLN A 380 -1.72 4.00 24.46
CA GLN A 380 -1.47 5.18 23.64
C GLN A 380 -2.80 5.77 23.18
N ASP A 381 -2.90 7.09 23.17
CA ASP A 381 -4.07 7.76 22.66
C ASP A 381 -4.32 7.32 21.20
N PRO A 382 -5.58 7.03 20.84
CA PRO A 382 -5.94 6.71 19.47
C PRO A 382 -5.39 7.78 18.51
N SER A 383 -4.88 7.37 17.35
CA SER A 383 -4.40 8.33 16.35
C SER A 383 -5.51 9.35 16.03
N SER A 384 -5.23 10.63 16.32
CA SER A 384 -6.07 11.77 15.94
C SER A 384 -5.62 12.30 14.58
N ASN A 385 -6.55 12.79 13.75
CA ASN A 385 -6.27 13.31 12.40
C ASN A 385 -5.70 12.27 11.43
N ILE A 386 -6.39 11.14 11.28
CA ILE A 386 -6.11 10.13 10.25
C ILE A 386 -6.49 10.70 8.88
N LYS A 387 -5.51 10.79 7.96
CA LYS A 387 -5.78 11.16 6.57
C LYS A 387 -6.51 10.03 5.87
N THR A 388 -7.43 10.39 4.99
CA THR A 388 -8.33 9.45 4.30
C THR A 388 -8.22 9.63 2.79
N PHE A 389 -8.80 8.73 2.01
CA PHE A 389 -8.80 8.88 0.56
C PHE A 389 -9.54 10.14 0.08
N LYS A 390 -10.40 10.73 0.93
CA LYS A 390 -10.97 12.06 0.70
C LYS A 390 -9.90 13.14 0.58
N ASP A 391 -8.85 13.07 1.39
CA ASP A 391 -7.73 14.03 1.34
C ASP A 391 -6.90 13.84 0.06
N PHE A 392 -6.68 12.59 -0.36
CA PHE A 392 -6.11 12.30 -1.67
C PHE A 392 -6.97 12.84 -2.81
N SER A 393 -8.29 12.65 -2.72
CA SER A 393 -9.24 13.08 -3.75
C SER A 393 -9.25 14.60 -3.92
N LYS A 394 -9.15 15.36 -2.82
CA LYS A 394 -8.99 16.82 -2.86
C LYS A 394 -7.72 17.23 -3.60
N VAL A 395 -6.59 16.59 -3.27
CA VAL A 395 -5.32 16.84 -3.97
C VAL A 395 -5.44 16.49 -5.45
N LEU A 396 -6.11 15.40 -5.80
CA LEU A 396 -6.31 14.98 -7.19
C LEU A 396 -7.03 16.06 -8.01
N ILE A 397 -8.16 16.57 -7.52
CA ILE A 397 -9.03 17.51 -8.25
C ILE A 397 -8.57 18.98 -8.15
N GLN A 398 -7.63 19.28 -7.26
CA GLN A 398 -7.06 20.62 -7.13
C GLN A 398 -6.47 21.06 -8.48
N LYS A 399 -6.96 22.19 -9.01
CA LYS A 399 -6.40 22.82 -10.21
C LYS A 399 -4.97 23.29 -9.94
N MET A 400 -4.10 23.15 -10.94
CA MET A 400 -2.74 23.69 -10.91
C MET A 400 -2.74 25.21 -10.94
#